data_AF-A0A7S1RQS5-F1
#
_entry.id   AF-A0A7S1RQS5-F1
#
_cell.length_a   1.000
_cell.length_b   1.000
_cell.length_c   1.000
_cell.angle_alpha   90.00
_cell.angle_beta   90.00
_cell.angle_gamma   90.00
#
_symmetry.space_group_name_H-M   'P 1'
#
loop_
_entity.id
_entity.type
_entity.pdbx_description
1 polymer ?
#
loop_
_entity_poly.entity_id
_entity_poly.type
_entity_poly.pdbx_seq_one_letter_code
_entity_poly.pdbx_strand_id
1 'polypeptide(L)'
;AHDHPKVFVEPVPPLFKRLQKNTAALRNVVALNRAVRRQGQGDTLQLYCWDIDVVDAAVEHGAKPMPKEARQPSSYWTALCSQDKHEVIEASQVYDTEQFRALGSQAQERVRLEVEKHIKKYNVPASTPADIVRQLQIRDAGYVQIDV
;
A
#
# COMPACT_ATOMS: atom_id res chain seq x y z
N ALA A 1 3.44 27.42 -18.06
CA ALA A 1 3.33 26.56 -16.87
C ALA A 1 4.74 26.25 -16.40
N HIS A 2 5.08 26.54 -15.15
CA HIS A 2 6.45 26.39 -14.65
C HIS A 2 6.82 24.91 -14.51
N ASP A 3 7.92 24.54 -15.15
CA ASP A 3 8.46 23.18 -15.27
C ASP A 3 9.22 22.80 -13.99
N HIS A 4 8.53 22.84 -12.84
CA HIS A 4 9.15 22.59 -11.54
C HIS A 4 9.37 21.08 -11.30
N PRO A 5 10.49 20.67 -10.68
CA PRO A 5 10.72 19.27 -10.32
C PRO A 5 9.66 18.74 -9.36
N LYS A 6 9.18 17.52 -9.60
CA LYS A 6 8.24 16.80 -8.75
C LYS A 6 8.83 15.47 -8.32
N VAL A 7 8.59 15.10 -7.06
CA VAL A 7 9.00 13.81 -6.52
C VAL A 7 7.77 13.07 -6.03
N PHE A 8 7.43 11.97 -6.70
CA PHE A 8 6.36 11.10 -6.25
C PHE A 8 6.95 9.95 -5.45
N VAL A 9 6.34 9.67 -4.30
CA VAL A 9 6.85 8.68 -3.36
C VAL A 9 5.77 7.64 -3.17
N GLU A 10 6.11 6.37 -3.35
CA GLU A 10 5.19 5.25 -3.12
C GLU A 10 5.95 4.13 -2.42
N PRO A 11 5.67 3.82 -1.15
CA PRO A 11 6.41 2.81 -0.41
C PRO A 11 6.12 1.38 -0.87
N VAL A 12 4.93 1.08 -1.39
CA VAL A 12 4.48 -0.28 -1.69
C VAL A 12 5.00 -0.71 -3.07
N PRO A 13 5.87 -1.73 -3.18
CA PRO A 13 6.52 -2.07 -4.45
C PRO A 13 5.59 -2.31 -5.66
N PRO A 14 4.46 -3.06 -5.57
CA PRO A 14 3.55 -3.21 -6.70
C PRO A 14 2.89 -1.89 -7.11
N LEU A 15 2.51 -1.03 -6.16
CA LEU A 15 1.97 0.30 -6.46
C LEU A 15 3.04 1.21 -7.06
N PHE A 16 4.28 1.13 -6.57
CA PHE A 16 5.40 1.90 -7.12
C PHE A 16 5.68 1.55 -8.58
N LYS A 17 5.63 0.26 -8.94
CA LYS A 17 5.75 -0.17 -10.34
C LYS A 17 4.67 0.44 -11.22
N ARG A 18 3.43 0.56 -10.71
CA ARG A 18 2.32 1.22 -11.42
C ARG A 18 2.56 2.71 -11.55
N LEU A 19 2.98 3.36 -10.47
CA LEU A 19 3.35 4.78 -10.45
C LEU A 19 4.40 5.05 -11.52
N GLN A 20 5.51 4.31 -11.53
CA GLN A 20 6.58 4.45 -12.53
C GLN A 20 6.06 4.31 -13.96
N LYS A 21 5.21 3.32 -14.23
CA LYS A 21 4.60 3.12 -15.54
C LYS A 21 3.72 4.30 -15.94
N ASN A 22 2.88 4.78 -15.02
CA ASN A 22 1.94 5.87 -15.25
C ASN A 22 2.64 7.21 -15.46
N THR A 23 3.81 7.41 -14.85
CA THR A 23 4.57 8.65 -14.93
C THR A 23 5.70 8.63 -15.95
N ALA A 24 5.89 7.54 -16.69
CA ALA A 24 7.02 7.36 -17.61
C ALA A 24 7.12 8.45 -18.70
N ALA A 25 5.98 9.01 -19.12
CA ALA A 25 5.93 10.08 -20.13
C ALA A 25 5.99 11.50 -19.54
N LEU A 26 5.92 11.65 -18.20
CA LEU A 26 5.93 12.95 -17.56
C LEU A 26 7.36 13.51 -17.49
N ARG A 27 7.52 14.76 -17.91
CA ARG A 27 8.77 15.49 -17.74
C ARG A 27 8.88 16.00 -16.30
N ASN A 28 10.10 16.07 -15.78
CA ASN A 28 10.41 16.62 -14.45
C ASN A 28 9.77 15.89 -13.26
N VAL A 29 9.40 14.62 -13.43
CA VAL A 29 8.91 13.76 -12.35
C VAL A 29 9.98 12.70 -12.03
N VAL A 30 10.31 12.57 -10.75
CA VAL A 30 11.10 11.47 -10.21
C VAL A 30 10.21 10.63 -9.31
N ALA A 31 10.08 9.34 -9.60
CA ALA A 31 9.38 8.40 -8.74
C ALA A 31 10.37 7.69 -7.80
N LEU A 32 10.07 7.62 -6.50
CA LEU A 32 10.88 6.95 -5.48
C LEU A 32 10.09 5.88 -4.73
N ASN A 33 10.64 4.67 -4.62
CA ASN A 33 10.07 3.62 -3.78
C ASN A 33 10.56 3.76 -2.34
N ARG A 34 9.85 4.58 -1.56
CA ARG A 34 10.25 4.91 -0.20
C ARG A 34 9.05 5.31 0.64
N ALA A 35 9.13 5.19 1.95
CA ALA A 35 8.18 5.84 2.85
C ALA A 35 8.67 7.24 3.24
N VAL A 36 7.74 8.14 3.54
CA VAL A 36 8.05 9.45 4.15
C VAL A 36 7.90 9.32 5.66
N ARG A 37 8.94 9.73 6.40
CA ARG A 37 8.94 9.73 7.87
C ARG A 37 9.15 11.11 8.45
N ARG A 38 8.70 11.30 9.69
CA ARG A 38 9.05 12.45 10.53
C ARG A 38 10.45 12.27 11.11
N GLN A 39 11.08 13.37 11.52
CA GLN A 39 12.36 13.30 12.25
C GLN A 39 12.19 12.49 13.53
N GLY A 40 13.20 11.68 13.86
CA GLY A 40 13.20 10.80 15.04
C GLY A 40 12.50 9.44 14.85
N GLN A 41 11.79 9.22 13.74
CA GLN A 41 11.30 7.88 13.36
C GLN A 41 12.41 7.06 12.70
N GLY A 42 12.32 5.72 12.81
CA GLY A 42 13.29 4.80 12.25
C GLY A 42 13.44 4.90 10.72
N ASP A 43 14.61 4.52 10.19
CA ASP A 43 14.94 4.61 8.76
C ASP A 43 14.28 3.51 7.90
N THR A 44 13.46 2.66 8.52
CA THR A 44 12.67 1.64 7.85
C THR A 44 11.25 1.70 8.40
N LEU A 45 10.27 1.64 7.51
CA LEU A 45 8.87 1.51 7.86
C LEU A 45 8.40 0.11 7.52
N GLN A 46 7.68 -0.50 8.44
CA GLN A 46 6.97 -1.73 8.22
C GLN A 46 5.54 -1.42 7.79
N LEU A 47 5.09 -1.99 6.69
CA LEU A 47 3.73 -1.84 6.17
C LEU A 47 3.13 -3.21 5.91
N TYR A 48 1.87 -3.36 6.27
CA TYR A 48 0.99 -4.46 5.92
C TYR A 48 -0.01 -3.94 4.89
N CYS A 49 -0.17 -4.66 3.78
CA CYS A 49 -1.13 -4.33 2.74
C CYS A 49 -1.80 -5.61 2.26
N TRP A 50 -2.99 -5.51 1.69
CA TRP A 50 -3.50 -6.61 0.87
C TRP A 50 -2.54 -6.90 -0.29
N ASP A 51 -2.48 -8.16 -0.70
CA ASP A 51 -1.76 -8.57 -1.90
C ASP A 51 -2.42 -7.92 -3.12
N ILE A 52 -1.82 -6.84 -3.61
CA ILE A 52 -2.40 -5.96 -4.61
C ILE A 52 -2.73 -6.72 -5.90
N ASP A 53 -1.90 -7.69 -6.30
CA ASP A 53 -2.16 -8.47 -7.52
C ASP A 53 -3.38 -9.40 -7.33
N VAL A 54 -3.59 -9.91 -6.12
CA VAL A 54 -4.78 -10.70 -5.77
C VAL A 54 -6.04 -9.83 -5.72
N VAL A 55 -5.94 -8.63 -5.15
CA VAL A 55 -7.07 -7.67 -5.12
C VAL A 55 -7.47 -7.28 -6.54
N ASP A 56 -6.51 -6.92 -7.38
CA ASP A 56 -6.77 -6.55 -8.77
C ASP A 56 -7.40 -7.70 -9.55
N ALA A 57 -6.88 -8.93 -9.43
CA ALA A 57 -7.50 -10.08 -10.08
C ALA A 57 -8.96 -10.29 -9.64
N ALA A 58 -9.28 -10.02 -8.37
CA ALA A 58 -10.66 -10.07 -7.88
C ALA A 58 -11.54 -8.95 -8.45
N VAL A 59 -11.03 -7.72 -8.50
CA VAL A 59 -11.77 -6.53 -8.93
C VAL A 59 -11.94 -6.47 -10.44
N GLU A 60 -10.89 -6.76 -11.20
CA GLU A 60 -10.85 -6.64 -12.66
C GLU A 60 -11.33 -7.90 -13.38
N HIS A 61 -11.14 -9.08 -12.78
CA HIS A 61 -11.44 -10.36 -13.42
C HIS A 61 -12.49 -11.19 -12.67
N GLY A 62 -13.03 -10.68 -11.56
CA GLY A 62 -14.06 -11.37 -10.78
C GLY A 62 -13.54 -12.61 -10.04
N ALA A 63 -12.22 -12.72 -9.84
CA ALA A 63 -11.65 -13.81 -9.04
C ALA A 63 -12.21 -13.79 -7.60
N LYS A 64 -12.31 -14.98 -6.99
CA LYS A 64 -12.77 -15.15 -5.61
C LYS A 64 -11.67 -15.76 -4.73
N PRO A 65 -10.62 -14.99 -4.40
CA PRO A 65 -9.45 -15.52 -3.70
C PRO A 65 -9.71 -15.80 -2.22
N MET A 66 -10.72 -15.16 -1.62
CA MET A 66 -11.03 -15.37 -0.21
C MET A 66 -11.95 -16.59 -0.03
N PRO A 67 -11.88 -17.28 1.13
CA PRO A 67 -12.88 -18.28 1.50
C PRO A 67 -14.31 -17.74 1.35
N LYS A 68 -15.27 -18.60 1.01
CA LYS A 68 -16.67 -18.21 0.76
C LYS A 68 -17.34 -17.52 1.96
N GLU A 69 -16.82 -17.77 3.16
CA GLU A 69 -17.29 -17.20 4.41
C GLU A 69 -16.78 -15.78 4.62
N ALA A 70 -15.72 -15.36 3.95
CA ALA A 70 -15.16 -14.01 4.04
C ALA A 70 -15.61 -13.11 2.88
N ARG A 71 -15.56 -11.80 3.10
CA ARG A 71 -15.82 -10.80 2.06
C ARG A 71 -14.72 -10.90 0.99
N GLN A 72 -15.14 -10.83 -0.28
CA GLN A 72 -14.19 -10.80 -1.39
C GLN A 72 -13.57 -9.40 -1.53
N PRO A 73 -12.36 -9.28 -2.09
CA PRO A 73 -11.71 -7.99 -2.27
C PRO A 73 -12.56 -7.02 -3.08
N SER A 74 -12.41 -5.73 -2.79
CA SER A 74 -13.07 -4.64 -3.51
C SER A 74 -12.06 -3.56 -3.86
N SER A 75 -12.40 -2.65 -4.78
CA SER A 75 -11.45 -1.68 -5.36
C SER A 75 -10.68 -0.87 -4.31
N TYR A 76 -11.33 -0.46 -3.22
CA TYR A 76 -10.68 0.34 -2.18
C TYR A 76 -9.62 -0.43 -1.38
N TRP A 77 -9.63 -1.77 -1.40
CA TRP A 77 -8.63 -2.58 -0.68
C TRP A 77 -7.22 -2.38 -1.24
N THR A 78 -7.09 -1.97 -2.50
CA THR A 78 -5.79 -1.65 -3.12
C THR A 78 -5.08 -0.48 -2.44
N ALA A 79 -5.82 0.40 -1.76
CA ALA A 79 -5.28 1.53 -1.02
C ALA A 79 -5.13 1.25 0.49
N LEU A 80 -5.53 0.06 0.96
CA LEU A 80 -5.45 -0.29 2.38
C LEU A 80 -4.07 -0.85 2.72
N CYS A 81 -3.24 0.03 3.26
CA CYS A 81 -1.99 -0.33 3.91
C CYS A 81 -1.93 0.32 5.30
N SER A 82 -1.37 -0.38 6.28
CA SER A 82 -1.10 0.19 7.62
C SER A 82 0.18 -0.38 8.21
N GLN A 83 0.71 0.28 9.24
CA GLN A 83 1.81 -0.24 10.06
C GLN A 83 1.35 -1.40 10.98
N ASP A 84 0.03 -1.55 11.17
CA ASP A 84 -0.59 -2.66 11.89
C ASP A 84 -1.45 -3.51 10.93
N LYS A 85 -1.23 -4.83 10.97
CA LYS A 85 -2.04 -5.80 10.22
C LYS A 85 -3.51 -5.76 10.64
N HIS A 86 -3.79 -5.51 11.93
CA HIS A 86 -5.16 -5.49 12.43
C HIS A 86 -5.98 -4.38 11.76
N GLU A 87 -5.43 -3.19 11.61
CA GLU A 87 -6.11 -2.06 10.97
C GLU A 87 -6.47 -2.36 9.51
N VAL A 88 -5.61 -3.08 8.78
CA VAL A 88 -5.90 -3.52 7.39
C VAL A 88 -7.11 -4.45 7.34
N ILE A 89 -7.22 -5.37 8.30
CA ILE A 89 -8.33 -6.33 8.43
C ILE A 89 -9.63 -5.62 8.84
N GLU A 90 -9.54 -4.68 9.78
CA GLU A 90 -10.69 -3.94 10.28
C GLU A 90 -11.26 -3.02 9.19
N ALA A 91 -10.40 -2.23 8.54
CA ALA A 91 -10.80 -1.30 7.48
C ALA A 91 -11.39 -2.02 6.27
N SER A 92 -10.95 -3.25 5.99
CA SER A 92 -11.49 -4.06 4.89
C SER A 92 -12.83 -4.73 5.24
N GLN A 93 -13.16 -4.83 6.53
CA GLN A 93 -14.32 -5.53 7.07
C GLN A 93 -14.44 -6.96 6.51
N VAL A 94 -13.30 -7.63 6.31
CA VAL A 94 -13.23 -8.94 5.62
C VAL A 94 -14.06 -10.03 6.31
N TYR A 95 -14.26 -9.92 7.62
CA TYR A 95 -15.02 -10.88 8.43
C TYR A 95 -16.44 -10.41 8.76
N ASP A 96 -16.85 -9.23 8.29
CA ASP A 96 -18.22 -8.73 8.50
C ASP A 96 -19.17 -9.33 7.45
N THR A 97 -19.46 -10.62 7.67
CA THR A 97 -20.38 -11.44 6.89
C THR A 97 -21.22 -12.31 7.83
N GLU A 98 -22.44 -12.66 7.42
CA GLU A 98 -23.28 -13.60 8.18
C GLU A 98 -22.66 -15.00 8.22
N GLN A 99 -22.04 -15.41 7.12
CA GLN A 99 -21.42 -16.72 6.96
C GLN A 99 -20.28 -16.92 7.95
N PHE A 100 -19.39 -15.93 8.11
CA PHE A 100 -18.30 -15.99 9.08
C PHE A 100 -18.81 -15.97 10.52
N ARG A 101 -19.81 -15.14 10.82
CA ARG A 101 -20.43 -15.06 12.15
C ARG A 101 -21.11 -16.36 12.58
N ALA A 102 -21.68 -17.11 11.62
CA ALA A 102 -22.33 -18.40 11.87
C ALA A 102 -21.34 -19.55 12.13
N LEU A 103 -20.04 -19.37 11.88
CA LEU A 103 -19.03 -20.40 12.12
C LEU A 103 -18.73 -20.57 13.61
N GLY A 104 -18.47 -21.81 14.02
CA GLY A 104 -17.84 -22.09 15.31
C GLY A 104 -16.39 -21.58 15.37
N SER A 105 -15.86 -21.41 16.59
CA SER A 105 -14.54 -20.80 16.84
C SER A 105 -13.39 -21.42 16.05
N GLN A 106 -13.32 -22.76 15.98
CA GLN A 106 -12.27 -23.46 15.23
C GLN A 106 -12.36 -23.19 13.72
N ALA A 107 -13.58 -23.07 13.17
CA ALA A 107 -13.77 -22.77 11.75
C ALA A 107 -13.46 -21.30 11.44
N GLN A 108 -13.85 -20.37 12.32
CA GLN A 108 -13.44 -18.97 12.20
C GLN A 108 -11.92 -18.83 12.16
N GLU A 109 -11.21 -19.54 13.03
CA GLU A 109 -9.75 -19.47 13.08
C GLU A 109 -9.10 -19.97 11.79
N ARG A 110 -9.61 -21.06 11.19
CA ARG A 110 -9.14 -21.50 9.87
C ARG A 110 -9.36 -20.44 8.80
N VAL A 111 -10.54 -19.80 8.78
CA VAL A 111 -10.82 -18.73 7.82
C VAL A 111 -9.90 -17.53 8.05
N ARG A 112 -9.61 -17.15 9.30
CA ARG A 112 -8.65 -16.09 9.62
C ARG A 112 -7.28 -16.40 9.06
N LEU A 113 -6.75 -17.59 9.34
CA LEU A 113 -5.44 -18.03 8.86
C LEU A 113 -5.35 -18.06 7.33
N GLU A 114 -6.41 -18.46 6.62
CA GLU A 114 -6.45 -18.42 5.15
C GLU A 114 -6.46 -16.98 4.62
N VAL A 115 -7.32 -16.12 5.18
CA VAL A 115 -7.42 -14.71 4.77
C VAL A 115 -6.11 -13.96 4.97
N GLU A 116 -5.45 -14.17 6.12
CA GLU A 116 -4.21 -13.45 6.46
C GLU A 116 -3.04 -13.76 5.50
N LYS A 117 -3.05 -14.89 4.77
CA LYS A 117 -2.03 -15.20 3.74
C LYS A 117 -2.02 -14.19 2.59
N HIS A 118 -3.13 -13.51 2.38
CA HIS A 118 -3.30 -12.46 1.38
C HIS A 118 -2.91 -11.08 1.89
N ILE A 119 -2.38 -10.95 3.11
CA ILE A 119 -1.79 -9.71 3.60
C ILE A 119 -0.27 -9.83 3.51
N LYS A 120 0.35 -8.95 2.74
CA LYS A 120 1.80 -8.90 2.56
C LYS A 120 2.41 -7.89 3.51
N LYS A 121 3.56 -8.28 4.07
CA LYS A 121 4.41 -7.42 4.87
C LYS A 121 5.54 -6.87 4.01
N TYR A 122 5.71 -5.56 4.01
CA TYR A 122 6.80 -4.86 3.36
C TYR A 122 7.64 -4.13 4.41
N ASN A 123 8.96 -4.30 4.34
CA ASN A 123 9.90 -3.45 5.07
C ASN A 123 10.53 -2.52 4.05
N VAL A 124 10.19 -1.24 4.15
CA VAL A 124 10.55 -0.24 3.14
C VAL A 124 11.47 0.80 3.75
N PRO A 125 12.50 1.27 3.02
CA PRO A 125 13.29 2.40 3.49
C PRO A 125 12.40 3.61 3.73
N ALA A 126 12.71 4.40 4.74
CA ALA A 126 11.97 5.60 5.09
C ALA A 126 12.91 6.80 5.17
N SER A 127 12.57 7.88 4.46
CA SER A 127 13.35 9.12 4.45
C SER A 127 12.52 10.28 4.98
N THR A 128 13.19 11.21 5.65
CA THR A 128 12.58 12.52 5.85
C THR A 128 12.52 13.28 4.52
N PRO A 129 11.63 14.28 4.37
CA PRO A 129 11.66 15.18 3.23
C PRO A 129 13.05 15.78 2.97
N ALA A 130 13.78 16.15 4.04
CA ALA A 130 15.13 16.69 3.93
C ALA A 130 16.14 15.69 3.34
N ASP A 131 16.03 14.40 3.71
CA ASP A 131 16.88 13.36 3.14
C ASP A 131 16.61 13.17 1.65
N ILE A 132 15.33 13.23 1.23
CA ILE A 132 14.92 13.12 -0.18
C ILE A 132 15.51 14.28 -1.00
N VAL A 133 15.37 15.51 -0.53
CA VAL A 133 15.93 16.72 -1.19
C VAL A 133 17.45 16.61 -1.34
N ARG A 134 18.14 16.17 -0.28
CA ARG A 134 19.59 15.99 -0.29
C ARG A 134 20.03 14.87 -1.24
N GLN A 135 19.35 13.72 -1.20
CA GLN A 135 19.67 12.55 -2.00
C GLN A 135 19.49 12.81 -3.49
N LEU A 136 18.41 13.50 -3.87
CA LEU A 136 18.12 13.84 -5.26
C LEU A 136 18.90 15.07 -5.75
N GLN A 137 19.75 15.66 -4.90
CA GLN A 137 20.52 16.86 -5.22
C GLN A 137 19.64 17.97 -5.81
N ILE A 138 18.40 18.11 -5.31
CA ILE A 138 17.48 19.13 -5.80
C ILE A 138 18.06 20.49 -5.39
N ARG A 139 18.57 21.23 -6.38
CA ARG A 139 19.09 22.58 -6.26
C ARG A 139 18.14 23.52 -6.98
N ASP A 140 18.02 24.75 -6.49
CA ASP A 140 17.26 25.83 -7.13
C ASP A 140 15.76 25.54 -7.36
N ALA A 141 15.16 24.66 -6.54
CA ALA A 141 13.72 24.44 -6.53
C ALA A 141 13.03 25.47 -5.63
N GLY A 142 12.10 26.24 -6.20
CA GLY A 142 11.25 27.17 -5.42
C GLY A 142 10.33 26.46 -4.42
N TYR A 143 9.99 25.19 -4.68
CA TYR A 143 9.33 24.28 -3.75
C TYR A 143 9.54 22.82 -4.18
N VAL A 144 9.40 21.88 -3.25
CA VAL A 144 9.34 20.44 -3.53
C VAL A 144 8.01 19.91 -3.03
N GLN A 145 7.22 19.31 -3.92
CA GLN A 145 6.00 18.60 -3.58
C GLN A 145 6.33 17.11 -3.41
N ILE A 146 5.98 16.56 -2.26
CA ILE A 146 6.06 15.13 -1.94
C ILE A 146 4.62 14.67 -1.67
N ASP A 147 4.07 13.93 -2.62
CA ASP A 147 2.76 13.31 -2.46
C ASP A 147 2.95 11.94 -1.79
N VAL A 148 2.21 11.71 -0.69
CA VAL A 148 2.27 10.52 0.17
C VAL A 148 0.90 9.86 0.25
#